data_AF-B3XMN3-F1
#
_entry.id   AF-B3XMN3-F1
#
_cell.length_a   1.000
_cell.length_b   1.000
_cell.length_c   1.000
_cell.angle_alpha   90.00
_cell.angle_beta   90.00
_cell.angle_gamma   90.00
#
_symmetry.space_group_name_H-M   'P 1'
#
loop_
_entity.id
_entity.type
_entity.pdbx_description
1 polymer ?
#
loop_
_entity_poly.entity_id
_entity_poly.type
_entity_poly.pdbx_seq_one_letter_code
_entity_poly.pdbx_strand_id
1 'polypeptide(L)'
;MLLGAVIRKLGFLHPQSINDLTNITLYFLSPIVIIKAFEQPFSRSRFYQLLLLIVGVFLTYFVSILIAKLLFHKVKDQNIRQIATYGSIYSNNGFMGVPLAQGLFGSVGVFYAVASMIGFNVMS
;
A
#
# COMPACT_ATOMS: atom_id res chain seq x y z
N MET A 1 10.77 -7.15 9.01
CA MET A 1 11.23 -5.87 9.62
C MET A 1 12.30 -6.08 10.70
N LEU A 2 12.11 -7.00 11.66
CA LEU A 2 13.10 -7.27 12.71
C LEU A 2 14.49 -7.62 12.17
N LEU A 3 14.58 -8.51 11.18
CA LEU A 3 15.84 -8.88 10.55
C LEU A 3 16.56 -7.66 9.95
N GLY A 4 15.86 -6.80 9.22
CA GLY A 4 16.44 -5.57 8.65
C GLY A 4 16.94 -4.60 9.73
N ALA A 5 16.24 -4.49 10.86
CA ALA A 5 16.68 -3.69 12.00
C ALA A 5 17.97 -4.26 12.64
N VAL A 6 18.07 -5.59 12.76
CA VAL A 6 19.28 -6.26 13.26
C VAL A 6 20.46 -6.05 12.30
N ILE A 7 20.27 -6.26 10.99
CA ILE A 7 21.32 -6.09 9.98
C ILE A 7 21.81 -4.63 9.93
N ARG A 8 20.91 -3.65 10.07
CA ARG A 8 21.28 -2.24 10.22
C ARG A 8 22.10 -2.00 11.49
N LYS A 9 21.69 -2.58 12.62
CA LYS A 9 22.41 -2.45 13.90
C LYS A 9 23.81 -3.09 13.86
N LEU A 10 23.98 -4.15 13.07
CA LEU A 10 25.25 -4.82 12.82
C LEU A 10 26.17 -4.06 11.84
N GLY A 11 25.72 -2.92 11.29
CA GLY A 11 26.53 -2.07 10.39
C GLY A 11 26.53 -2.52 8.93
N PHE A 12 25.81 -3.57 8.55
CA PHE A 12 25.76 -4.03 7.15
C PHE A 12 24.88 -3.15 6.25
N LEU A 13 23.87 -2.47 6.82
CA LEU A 13 22.99 -1.56 6.08
C LEU A 13 23.23 -0.12 6.51
N HIS A 14 23.86 0.65 5.62
CA HIS A 14 24.08 2.08 5.79
C HIS A 14 22.88 2.89 5.27
N PRO A 15 22.70 4.15 5.69
CA PRO A 15 21.59 5.00 5.21
C PRO A 15 21.52 5.11 3.68
N GLN A 16 22.67 5.22 3.02
CA GLN A 16 22.75 5.25 1.56
C GLN A 16 22.20 3.95 0.94
N SER A 17 22.64 2.79 1.43
CA SER A 17 22.18 1.49 0.96
C SER A 17 20.67 1.29 1.16
N ILE A 18 20.11 1.80 2.26
CA ILE A 18 18.66 1.75 2.52
C ILE A 18 17.89 2.57 1.48
N ASN A 19 18.39 3.77 1.15
CA ASN A 19 17.79 4.62 0.12
C ASN A 19 17.88 3.97 -1.26
N ASP A 20 19.03 3.41 -1.62
CA ASP A 20 19.22 2.73 -2.90
C ASP A 20 18.27 1.54 -3.05
N LEU A 21 18.15 0.68 -2.02
CA LEU A 21 17.20 -0.44 -2.01
C LEU A 21 15.74 0.01 -2.07
N THR A 22 15.40 1.11 -1.41
CA THR A 22 14.06 1.70 -1.45
C THR A 22 13.74 2.17 -2.86
N ASN A 23 14.66 2.90 -3.51
CA ASN A 23 14.51 3.37 -4.88
C ASN A 23 14.41 2.21 -5.87
N ILE A 24 15.23 1.17 -5.73
CA ILE A 24 15.13 -0.05 -6.56
C ILE A 24 13.74 -0.68 -6.43
N THR A 25 13.24 -0.77 -5.20
CA THR A 25 11.92 -1.36 -4.95
C THR A 25 10.79 -0.53 -5.55
N LEU A 26 10.83 0.79 -5.37
CA LEU A 26 9.82 1.71 -5.88
C LEU A 26 9.81 1.81 -7.41
N TYR A 27 10.97 2.06 -8.01
CA TYR A 27 11.05 2.40 -9.43
C TYR A 27 11.17 1.19 -10.35
N PHE A 28 11.69 0.06 -9.86
CA PHE A 28 11.94 -1.12 -10.69
C PHE A 28 11.09 -2.30 -10.23
N LEU A 29 11.22 -2.74 -8.98
CA LEU A 29 10.53 -3.97 -8.55
C LEU A 29 9.01 -3.81 -8.58
N SER A 30 8.48 -2.70 -8.08
CA SER A 30 7.03 -2.45 -8.04
C SER A 30 6.37 -2.53 -9.42
N PRO A 31 6.81 -1.79 -10.46
CA PRO A 31 6.20 -1.94 -11.78
C PRO A 31 6.41 -3.33 -12.38
N ILE A 32 7.57 -3.97 -12.18
CA ILE A 32 7.85 -5.31 -12.73
C ILE A 32 6.89 -6.36 -12.13
N VAL A 33 6.72 -6.37 -10.80
CA VAL A 33 5.83 -7.36 -10.15
C VAL A 33 4.37 -7.13 -10.50
N ILE A 34 3.97 -5.86 -10.66
CA ILE A 34 2.62 -5.53 -11.12
C ILE A 34 2.39 -6.04 -12.54
N ILE A 35 3.30 -5.75 -13.49
CA ILE A 35 3.18 -6.23 -14.88
C ILE A 35 3.09 -7.76 -14.90
N LYS A 36 3.99 -8.44 -14.19
CA LYS A 36 3.99 -9.91 -14.09
C LYS A 36 2.72 -10.47 -13.47
N ALA A 37 2.11 -9.76 -12.52
CA ALA A 37 0.85 -10.18 -11.92
C ALA A 37 -0.33 -10.16 -12.90
N PHE A 38 -0.32 -9.21 -13.86
CA PHE A 38 -1.33 -9.08 -14.91
C PHE A 38 -1.02 -9.90 -16.16
N GLU A 39 0.21 -10.41 -16.32
CA GLU A 39 0.61 -11.35 -17.36
C GLU A 39 0.05 -12.76 -17.08
N GLN A 40 -1.27 -12.89 -17.06
CA GLN A 40 -1.98 -14.14 -16.85
C GLN A 40 -3.12 -14.30 -17.86
N PRO A 41 -3.51 -15.54 -18.22
CA PRO A 41 -4.64 -15.77 -19.09
C PRO A 41 -5.91 -15.09 -18.56
N PHE A 42 -6.65 -14.41 -19.42
CA PHE A 42 -7.85 -13.72 -19.01
C PHE A 42 -8.87 -14.70 -18.39
N SER A 43 -9.47 -14.31 -17.27
CA SER A 43 -10.54 -15.05 -16.62
C SER A 43 -11.63 -14.09 -16.19
N ARG A 44 -12.86 -14.34 -16.67
CA ARG A 44 -14.04 -13.54 -16.29
C ARG A 44 -14.25 -13.51 -14.78
N SER A 45 -14.05 -14.65 -14.11
CA SER A 45 -14.19 -14.75 -12.65
C SER A 45 -13.23 -13.81 -11.92
N ARG A 46 -11.93 -13.82 -12.27
CA ARG A 46 -10.93 -12.94 -11.66
C ARG A 46 -11.19 -11.47 -11.93
N PHE A 47 -11.66 -11.15 -13.13
CA PHE A 47 -12.05 -9.80 -13.48
C PHE A 47 -13.20 -9.29 -12.60
N TYR A 48 -14.27 -10.08 -12.41
CA TYR A 48 -15.37 -9.69 -11.51
C TYR A 48 -14.93 -9.58 -10.05
N GLN A 49 -14.06 -10.49 -9.58
CA GLN A 49 -13.49 -10.39 -8.23
C GLN A 49 -12.68 -9.11 -8.05
N LEU A 50 -11.88 -8.71 -9.06
CA LEU A 50 -11.13 -7.46 -9.03
C LEU A 50 -12.06 -6.25 -8.96
N LEU A 51 -13.15 -6.23 -9.75
CA LEU A 51 -14.15 -5.16 -9.69
C LEU A 51 -14.83 -5.07 -8.31
N LEU A 52 -15.24 -6.21 -7.75
CA LEU A 52 -15.80 -6.27 -6.39
C LEU A 52 -14.81 -5.75 -5.34
N LEU A 53 -13.53 -6.09 -5.48
CA LEU A 53 -12.47 -5.58 -4.59
C LEU A 53 -12.28 -4.07 -4.73
N ILE A 54 -12.33 -3.52 -5.95
CA ILE A 54 -12.27 -2.07 -6.16
C ILE A 54 -13.40 -1.38 -5.39
N VAL A 55 -14.64 -1.86 -5.52
CA VAL A 55 -15.79 -1.33 -4.76
C VAL A 55 -15.56 -1.46 -3.25
N GLY A 56 -15.05 -2.61 -2.79
CA GLY A 56 -14.70 -2.83 -1.39
C GLY A 56 -13.64 -1.85 -0.88
N VAL A 57 -12.63 -1.53 -1.69
CA VAL A 57 -11.58 -0.54 -1.37
C VAL A 57 -12.18 0.86 -1.24
N PHE A 58 -13.05 1.29 -2.16
CA PHE A 58 -13.72 2.59 -2.03
C PHE A 58 -14.56 2.66 -0.76
N LEU A 59 -15.24 1.57 -0.39
CA LEU A 59 -16.00 1.48 0.85
C LEU A 59 -15.09 1.58 2.09
N THR A 60 -13.93 0.91 2.11
CA THR A 60 -13.00 1.00 3.23
C THR A 60 -12.40 2.40 3.37
N TYR A 61 -12.12 3.09 2.27
CA TYR A 61 -11.72 4.50 2.31
C TYR A 61 -12.82 5.39 2.87
N PHE A 62 -14.06 5.22 2.40
CA PHE A 62 -15.20 5.98 2.91
C PHE A 62 -15.38 5.80 4.42
N VAL A 63 -15.36 4.56 4.90
CA VAL A 63 -15.44 4.25 6.34
C VAL A 63 -14.26 4.84 7.11
N SER A 64 -13.03 4.70 6.59
CA SER A 64 -11.83 5.27 7.23
C SER A 64 -11.89 6.79 7.34
N ILE A 65 -12.38 7.48 6.30
CA ILE A 65 -12.56 8.94 6.31
C ILE A 65 -13.57 9.35 7.39
N LEU A 66 -14.70 8.65 7.50
CA LEU A 66 -15.71 8.93 8.52
C LEU A 66 -15.14 8.72 9.94
N ILE A 67 -14.47 7.59 10.16
CA ILE A 67 -13.86 7.27 11.46
C ILE A 67 -12.80 8.31 11.82
N ALA A 68 -11.89 8.64 10.90
CA ALA A 68 -10.84 9.61 11.16
C ALA A 68 -11.41 11.00 11.48
N LYS A 69 -12.41 11.46 10.73
CA LYS A 69 -13.10 12.73 11.01
C LYS A 69 -13.74 12.73 12.40
N LEU A 70 -14.39 11.64 12.80
CA LEU A 70 -15.03 11.52 14.10
C LEU A 70 -14.00 11.51 15.25
N LEU A 71 -12.95 10.70 15.12
CA LEU A 71 -11.91 10.56 16.14
C LEU A 71 -11.12 11.85 16.36
N PHE A 72 -10.78 12.55 15.27
CA PHE A 72 -9.96 13.76 15.35
C PHE A 72 -10.77 15.07 15.38
N HIS A 73 -12.10 15.02 15.42
CA HIS A 73 -12.95 16.22 15.45
C HIS A 73 -12.61 17.15 16.64
N LYS A 74 -12.29 16.57 17.80
CA LYS A 74 -11.99 17.30 19.05
C LYS A 74 -10.55 17.85 19.12
N VAL A 75 -9.70 17.57 18.13
CA VAL A 75 -8.34 18.13 18.09
C VAL A 75 -8.44 19.62 17.75
N LYS A 76 -8.02 20.47 18.69
CA LYS A 76 -8.12 21.94 18.58
C LYS A 76 -7.15 22.51 17.55
N ASP A 77 -5.93 21.96 17.49
CA ASP A 77 -4.93 22.36 16.52
C ASP A 77 -5.29 21.83 15.13
N GLN A 78 -5.50 22.75 14.18
CA GLN A 78 -5.90 22.40 12.83
C GLN A 78 -4.83 21.62 12.07
N ASN A 79 -3.54 21.95 12.25
CA ASN A 79 -2.45 21.27 11.56
C ASN A 79 -2.32 19.84 12.06
N ILE A 80 -2.36 19.64 13.39
CA ILE A 80 -2.29 18.30 13.99
C ILE A 80 -3.50 17.48 13.55
N ARG A 81 -4.70 18.07 13.53
CA ARG A 81 -5.92 17.41 13.07
C ARG A 81 -5.80 16.94 11.62
N GLN A 82 -5.30 17.79 10.73
CA GLN A 82 -5.14 17.44 9.32
C GLN A 82 -4.12 16.32 9.12
N ILE A 83 -2.95 16.42 9.76
CA ILE A 83 -1.89 15.40 9.67
C ILE A 83 -2.38 14.05 10.22
N ALA A 84 -3.04 14.04 11.38
CA ALA A 84 -3.55 12.82 12.00
C ALA A 84 -4.68 12.18 11.17
N THR A 85 -5.58 13.00 10.62
CA THR A 85 -6.67 12.52 9.75
C THR A 85 -6.11 11.89 8.49
N TYR A 86 -5.24 12.60 7.77
CA TYR A 86 -4.64 12.11 6.53
C TYR A 86 -3.80 10.84 6.78
N GLY A 87 -2.93 10.85 7.78
CA GLY A 87 -2.07 9.71 8.13
C GLY A 87 -2.84 8.46 8.58
N SER A 88 -4.09 8.62 9.05
CA SER A 88 -4.95 7.49 9.43
C SER A 88 -5.73 6.89 8.26
N ILE A 89 -6.04 7.70 7.23
CA ILE A 89 -6.82 7.26 6.06
C ILE A 89 -5.89 6.67 5.00
N TYR A 90 -4.77 7.33 4.71
CA TYR A 90 -3.91 7.00 3.58
C TYR A 90 -2.69 6.23 4.07
N SER A 91 -2.77 4.90 4.00
CA SER A 91 -1.66 4.00 4.29
C SER A 91 -0.71 3.84 3.10
N ASN A 92 0.55 3.49 3.36
CA ASN A 92 1.54 3.19 2.32
C ASN A 92 1.31 1.80 1.69
N ASN A 93 0.21 1.65 0.94
CA ASN A 93 -0.18 0.37 0.34
C ASN A 93 0.63 0.02 -0.92
N GLY A 94 1.22 0.99 -1.62
CA GLY A 94 2.10 0.74 -2.76
C GLY A 94 3.42 0.11 -2.34
N PHE A 95 4.21 0.81 -1.53
CA PHE A 95 5.56 0.35 -1.18
C PHE A 95 5.57 -0.84 -0.21
N MET A 96 4.65 -0.87 0.78
CA MET A 96 4.60 -1.98 1.74
C MET A 96 3.58 -3.05 1.35
N GLY A 97 2.42 -2.66 0.82
CA GLY A 97 1.34 -3.59 0.52
C GLY A 97 1.66 -4.53 -0.64
N VAL A 98 2.27 -4.03 -1.73
CA VAL A 98 2.61 -4.85 -2.90
C VAL A 98 3.66 -5.93 -2.55
N PRO A 99 4.82 -5.62 -1.93
CA PRO A 99 5.78 -6.66 -1.54
C PRO A 99 5.21 -7.65 -0.52
N LEU A 100 4.36 -7.20 0.40
CA LEU A 100 3.69 -8.07 1.36
C LEU A 100 2.74 -9.06 0.66
N ALA A 101 1.90 -8.57 -0.26
CA ALA A 101 1.02 -9.41 -1.06
C ALA A 101 1.80 -10.40 -1.92
N GLN A 102 2.90 -9.95 -2.53
CA GLN A 102 3.82 -10.81 -3.29
C GLN A 102 4.44 -11.91 -2.43
N GLY A 103 4.84 -11.60 -1.20
CA GLY A 103 5.45 -12.54 -0.28
C GLY A 103 4.48 -13.58 0.27
N LEU A 104 3.22 -13.21 0.51
CA LEU A 104 2.21 -14.09 1.11
C LEU A 104 1.42 -14.89 0.08
N PHE A 105 1.04 -14.27 -1.04
CA PHE A 105 0.06 -14.82 -1.99
C PHE A 105 0.58 -14.83 -3.43
N GLY A 106 1.86 -14.50 -3.65
CA GLY A 106 2.47 -14.51 -4.96
C GLY A 106 1.85 -13.50 -5.93
N SER A 107 1.86 -13.85 -7.22
CA SER A 107 1.32 -13.00 -8.30
C SER A 107 -0.17 -12.75 -8.18
N VAL A 108 -0.95 -13.72 -7.66
CA VAL A 108 -2.39 -13.55 -7.45
C VAL A 108 -2.67 -12.50 -6.37
N GLY A 109 -1.87 -12.49 -5.31
CA GLY A 109 -1.92 -11.44 -4.29
C GLY A 109 -1.68 -10.06 -4.88
N VAL A 110 -0.62 -9.92 -5.68
CA VAL A 110 -0.27 -8.65 -6.32
C VAL A 110 -1.38 -8.19 -7.27
N PHE A 111 -1.97 -9.11 -8.05
CA PHE A 111 -3.08 -8.80 -8.95
C PHE A 111 -4.25 -8.12 -8.22
N TYR A 112 -4.64 -8.63 -7.05
CA TYR A 112 -5.70 -8.04 -6.25
C TYR A 112 -5.23 -6.83 -5.41
N ALA A 113 -3.96 -6.78 -5.02
CA ALA A 113 -3.40 -5.64 -4.27
C ALA A 113 -3.44 -4.33 -5.08
N VAL A 114 -3.37 -4.40 -6.42
CA VAL A 114 -3.47 -3.22 -7.30
C VAL A 114 -4.79 -2.48 -7.13
N ALA A 115 -5.89 -3.15 -6.77
CA ALA A 115 -7.16 -2.48 -6.46
C ALA A 115 -7.01 -1.45 -5.33
N SER A 116 -6.18 -1.74 -4.32
CA SER A 116 -5.91 -0.81 -3.22
C SER A 116 -5.12 0.42 -3.68
N MET A 117 -4.19 0.26 -4.64
CA MET A 117 -3.44 1.39 -5.21
C MET A 117 -4.33 2.29 -6.06
N ILE A 118 -5.28 1.73 -6.79
CA ILE A 118 -6.29 2.52 -7.52
C ILE A 118 -7.07 3.39 -6.54
N GLY A 119 -7.59 2.80 -5.46
CA GLY A 119 -8.30 3.54 -4.42
C GLY A 119 -7.44 4.65 -3.80
N PHE A 120 -6.17 4.35 -3.48
CA PHE A 120 -5.24 5.34 -2.92
C PHE A 120 -5.07 6.55 -3.84
N ASN A 121 -4.70 6.34 -5.11
CA ASN A 121 -4.41 7.42 -6.05
C ASN A 121 -5.64 8.26 -6.43
N VAL A 122 -6.83 7.66 -6.38
CA VAL A 122 -8.08 8.38 -6.70
C VAL A 122 -8.61 9.17 -5.50
N MET A 123 -8.44 8.64 -4.28
CA MET A 123 -9.01 9.24 -3.07
C MET A 123 -8.04 10.19 -2.35
N SER A 124 -6.73 10.12 -2.62
CA SER A 124 -5.69 10.96 -1.97
C SER A 124 -5.77 12.42 -2.35
#